data_AF-A0A2V9V411-F1
#
_entry.id   AF-A0A2V9V411-F1
#
_cell.length_a   1.000
_cell.length_b   1.000
_cell.length_c   1.000
_cell.angle_alpha   90.00
_cell.angle_beta   90.00
_cell.angle_gamma   90.00
#
_symmetry.space_group_name_H-M   'P 1'
#
loop_
_entity.id
_entity.type
_entity.pdbx_description
1 polymer ?
#
loop_
_entity_poly.entity_id
_entity_poly.type
_entity_poly.pdbx_seq_one_letter_code
_entity_poly.pdbx_strand_id
1 'polypeptide(L)'
;MLPDQHQCPAMTSRYLAALLLACSLAYSQTPAPDHWIAVRAGRLFDPKADKLSTNQVVTIKGDKIVEVGPADRVKIPAGAEVIDLSQDTVLPGLIDAHTHVFGNGPDLEAQILRDSYQYRTL
;
A
#
# COMPACT_ATOMS: atom_id res chain seq x y z
N MET A 1 50.26 -58.67 -8.04
CA MET A 1 49.27 -58.32 -9.08
C MET A 1 48.03 -57.82 -8.35
N LEU A 2 47.97 -56.51 -8.07
CA LEU A 2 46.86 -55.88 -7.33
C LEU A 2 45.79 -55.39 -8.33
N PRO A 3 44.49 -55.42 -7.99
CA PRO A 3 43.45 -54.83 -8.81
C PRO A 3 43.41 -53.30 -8.66
N ASP A 4 43.24 -52.65 -9.80
CA ASP A 4 43.15 -51.20 -10.01
C ASP A 4 41.84 -50.64 -9.44
N GLN A 5 41.94 -49.61 -8.60
CA GLN A 5 40.82 -48.93 -7.95
C GLN A 5 40.41 -47.73 -8.81
N HIS A 6 39.42 -47.92 -9.68
CA HIS A 6 38.85 -46.81 -10.44
C HIS A 6 38.02 -45.88 -9.52
N GLN A 7 38.65 -44.77 -9.09
CA GLN A 7 37.99 -43.60 -8.53
C GLN A 7 37.11 -42.91 -9.60
N CYS A 8 35.83 -42.66 -9.29
CA CYS A 8 34.96 -41.77 -10.07
C CYS A 8 34.61 -40.52 -9.23
N PRO A 9 35.30 -39.37 -9.41
CA PRO A 9 35.08 -38.17 -8.58
C PRO A 9 34.13 -37.11 -9.21
N ALA A 10 33.46 -37.37 -10.34
CA ALA A 10 32.78 -36.31 -11.10
C ALA A 10 31.30 -36.05 -10.75
N MET A 11 30.62 -36.95 -10.03
CA MET A 11 29.18 -36.79 -9.77
C MET A 11 28.88 -35.80 -8.63
N THR A 12 29.67 -35.75 -7.57
CA THR A 12 29.43 -34.91 -6.39
C THR A 12 29.54 -33.40 -6.67
N SER A 13 30.40 -32.99 -7.59
CA SER A 13 30.64 -31.58 -7.94
C SER A 13 29.45 -30.92 -8.66
N ARG A 14 28.71 -31.68 -9.49
CA ARG A 14 27.55 -31.16 -10.24
C ARG A 14 26.35 -30.88 -9.34
N TYR A 15 26.12 -31.71 -8.33
CA TYR A 15 25.05 -31.50 -7.35
C TYR A 15 25.34 -30.29 -6.45
N LEU A 16 26.60 -30.05 -6.10
CA LEU A 16 26.99 -28.90 -5.28
C LEU A 16 26.80 -27.56 -6.01
N ALA A 17 27.15 -27.51 -7.31
CA ALA A 17 26.92 -26.34 -8.15
C ALA A 17 25.43 -26.05 -8.37
N ALA A 18 24.62 -27.10 -8.57
CA ALA A 18 23.16 -26.97 -8.70
C ALA A 18 22.50 -26.50 -7.38
N LEU A 19 23.00 -26.95 -6.22
CA LEU A 19 22.52 -26.53 -4.91
C LEU A 19 22.83 -25.05 -4.62
N LEU A 20 24.03 -24.59 -4.99
CA LEU A 20 24.43 -23.19 -4.84
C LEU A 20 23.62 -22.25 -5.75
N LEU A 21 23.30 -22.68 -6.97
CA LEU A 21 22.45 -21.93 -7.88
C LEU A 21 20.99 -21.87 -7.41
N ALA A 22 20.47 -22.95 -6.81
CA ALA A 22 19.13 -22.95 -6.23
C ALA A 22 19.01 -22.04 -4.99
N CYS A 23 20.07 -21.95 -4.17
CA CYS A 23 20.13 -21.04 -3.02
C CYS A 23 20.13 -19.56 -3.41
N SER A 24 20.77 -19.18 -4.53
CA SER A 24 20.81 -17.77 -4.96
C SER A 24 19.47 -17.29 -5.54
N LEU A 25 18.70 -18.17 -6.20
CA LEU A 25 17.34 -17.87 -6.68
C LEU A 25 16.32 -17.65 -5.55
N ALA A 26 16.51 -18.30 -4.40
CA ALA A 26 15.64 -18.13 -3.24
C ALA A 26 15.88 -16.81 -2.48
N TYR A 27 17.03 -16.16 -2.69
CA TYR A 27 17.44 -14.96 -1.94
C TYR A 27 16.97 -13.64 -2.58
N SER A 28 16.38 -13.68 -3.78
CA SER A 28 16.00 -12.47 -4.55
C SER A 28 14.55 -12.01 -4.38
N GLN A 29 13.79 -12.59 -3.46
CA GLN A 29 12.44 -12.14 -3.15
C GLN A 29 12.48 -11.12 -2.02
N THR A 30 13.13 -9.97 -2.23
CA THR A 30 12.98 -8.83 -1.31
C THR A 30 11.52 -8.38 -1.40
N PRO A 31 10.74 -8.37 -0.31
CA PRO A 31 9.42 -7.76 -0.31
C PRO A 31 9.56 -6.34 -0.86
N ALA A 32 8.61 -5.91 -1.68
CA ALA A 32 8.57 -4.51 -2.10
C ALA A 32 8.68 -3.64 -0.83
N PRO A 33 9.58 -2.65 -0.79
CA PRO A 33 9.71 -1.79 0.36
C PRO A 33 8.34 -1.20 0.67
N ASP A 34 7.98 -1.23 1.95
CA ASP A 34 6.69 -0.72 2.39
C ASP A 34 6.49 0.70 1.85
N HIS A 35 5.40 0.93 1.10
CA HIS A 35 5.12 2.25 0.55
C HIS A 35 4.75 3.19 1.70
N TRP A 36 5.62 4.16 1.97
CA TRP A 36 5.41 5.14 3.03
C TRP A 36 5.00 6.48 2.45
N ILE A 37 3.97 7.08 3.03
CA ILE A 37 3.56 8.46 2.75
C ILE A 37 3.58 9.24 4.07
N ALA A 38 4.07 10.46 4.03
CA ALA A 38 3.99 11.42 5.12
C ALA A 38 3.27 12.68 4.67
N VAL A 39 2.13 12.98 5.28
CA VAL A 39 1.37 14.21 5.03
C VAL A 39 1.74 15.24 6.10
N ARG A 40 2.29 16.37 5.68
CA ARG A 40 2.51 17.53 6.56
C ARG A 40 1.27 18.42 6.49
N ALA A 41 0.57 18.57 7.60
CA ALA A 41 -0.67 19.34 7.67
C ALA A 41 -0.44 20.66 8.42
N GLY A 42 -0.80 21.77 7.78
CA GLY A 42 -0.83 23.08 8.43
C GLY A 42 -1.82 23.09 9.59
N ARG A 43 -3.02 22.56 9.33
CA ARG A 43 -4.07 22.26 10.31
C ARG A 43 -4.58 20.84 10.08
N LEU A 44 -4.83 20.10 11.15
CA LEU A 44 -5.45 18.77 11.12
C LEU A 44 -6.70 18.80 11.99
N PHE A 45 -7.83 18.45 11.41
CA PHE A 45 -9.08 18.32 12.13
C PHE A 45 -9.31 16.88 12.59
N ASP A 46 -9.47 16.69 13.90
CA ASP A 46 -9.90 15.44 14.50
C ASP A 46 -11.34 15.60 15.01
N PRO A 47 -12.35 15.02 14.32
CA PRO A 47 -13.74 15.14 14.72
C PRO A 47 -14.07 14.35 15.99
N LYS A 48 -13.30 13.30 16.32
CA LYS A 48 -13.53 12.51 17.53
C LYS A 48 -13.15 13.29 18.78
N ALA A 49 -12.08 14.08 18.68
CA ALA A 49 -11.61 14.96 19.74
C ALA A 49 -12.18 16.38 19.67
N ASP A 50 -12.98 16.68 18.64
CA ASP A 50 -13.46 18.04 18.29
C ASP A 50 -12.33 19.08 18.30
N LYS A 51 -11.21 18.76 17.64
CA LYS A 51 -9.97 19.53 17.75
C LYS A 51 -9.37 19.86 16.40
N LEU A 52 -8.99 21.12 16.23
CA LEU A 52 -8.16 21.59 15.12
C LEU A 52 -6.72 21.84 15.62
N SER A 53 -5.79 20.95 15.28
CA SER A 53 -4.38 21.04 15.70
C SER A 53 -3.51 21.60 14.57
N THR A 54 -2.52 22.42 14.88
CA THR A 54 -1.59 22.99 13.89
C THR A 54 -0.29 22.23 13.81
N ASN A 55 0.39 22.31 12.67
CA ASN A 55 1.73 21.74 12.43
C ASN A 55 1.83 20.24 12.80
N GLN A 56 0.97 19.45 12.15
CA GLN A 56 0.86 18.01 12.39
C GLN A 56 1.45 17.22 11.23
N VAL A 57 1.88 15.99 11.51
CA VAL A 57 2.31 15.01 10.52
C VAL A 57 1.47 13.74 10.67
N VAL A 58 1.02 13.20 9.54
CA VAL A 58 0.36 11.89 9.44
C VAL A 58 1.29 10.98 8.66
N THR A 59 1.67 9.84 9.23
CA THR A 59 2.43 8.80 8.51
C THR A 59 1.52 7.65 8.12
N ILE A 60 1.67 7.18 6.89
CA ILE A 60 0.86 6.13 6.29
C ILE A 60 1.80 5.07 5.75
N LYS A 61 1.49 3.80 6.03
CA LYS A 61 2.17 2.62 5.51
C LYS A 61 1.18 1.80 4.71
N GLY A 62 1.38 1.70 3.40
CA GLY A 62 0.40 1.10 2.50
C GLY A 62 -0.95 1.84 2.58
N ASP A 63 -1.96 1.18 3.13
CA ASP A 63 -3.33 1.68 3.27
C ASP A 63 -3.71 2.07 4.72
N LYS A 64 -2.73 2.11 5.64
CA LYS A 64 -2.96 2.31 7.08
C LYS A 64 -2.23 3.54 7.58
N ILE A 65 -2.93 4.39 8.33
CA ILE A 65 -2.30 5.43 9.15
C ILE A 65 -1.57 4.75 10.31
N VAL A 66 -0.28 5.05 10.46
CA VAL A 66 0.59 4.47 11.51
C VAL A 66 0.73 5.42 12.68
N GLU A 67 0.92 6.72 12.41
CA GLU A 67 1.10 7.72 13.46
C GLU A 67 0.53 9.07 13.03
N VAL A 68 -0.04 9.79 13.99
CA VAL A 68 -0.51 11.18 13.84
C VAL A 68 -0.01 11.97 15.03
N GLY A 69 0.64 13.11 14.78
CA GLY A 69 1.18 13.90 15.88
C GLY A 69 1.87 15.19 15.45
N PRO A 70 2.30 16.02 16.40
CA PRO A 70 3.08 17.23 16.14
C PRO A 70 4.33 16.93 15.31
N ALA A 71 4.68 17.83 14.39
CA ALA A 71 5.80 17.63 13.46
C ALA A 71 7.18 17.49 14.15
N ASP A 72 7.34 17.98 15.38
CA ASP A 72 8.54 17.83 16.20
C ASP A 72 8.65 16.46 16.90
N ARG A 73 7.56 15.67 16.90
CA ARG A 73 7.50 14.36 17.58
C ARG A 73 7.43 13.19 16.61
N VAL A 74 6.70 13.35 15.50
CA VAL A 74 6.49 12.28 14.52
C VAL A 74 7.72 12.16 13.61
N LYS A 75 8.30 10.96 13.55
CA LYS A 75 9.44 10.68 12.67
C LYS A 75 8.95 10.26 11.29
N ILE A 76 9.36 10.99 10.26
CA ILE A 76 9.11 10.60 8.87
C ILE A 76 10.11 9.51 8.47
N PRO A 77 9.66 8.30 8.07
CA PRO A 77 10.56 7.24 7.62
C PRO A 77 11.39 7.64 6.40
N ALA A 78 12.61 7.12 6.31
CA ALA A 78 13.46 7.35 5.15
C ALA A 78 12.82 6.78 3.87
N GLY A 79 12.81 7.56 2.80
CA GLY A 79 12.22 7.17 1.52
C GLY A 79 10.69 7.32 1.45
N ALA A 80 10.04 7.87 2.48
CA ALA A 80 8.62 8.21 2.42
C ALA A 80 8.35 9.31 1.38
N GLU A 81 7.27 9.15 0.61
CA GLU A 81 6.71 10.23 -0.19
C GLU A 81 6.17 11.32 0.75
N VAL A 82 6.60 12.57 0.56
CA VAL A 82 6.16 13.68 1.40
C VAL A 82 5.13 14.50 0.64
N ILE A 83 3.92 14.56 1.19
CA ILE A 83 2.85 15.44 0.71
C ILE A 83 2.83 16.67 1.63
N ASP A 84 3.21 17.83 1.10
CA ASP A 84 3.24 19.08 1.84
C ASP A 84 1.93 19.85 1.70
N LEU A 85 1.13 19.85 2.77
CA LEU A 85 -0.11 20.59 2.95
C LEU A 85 0.03 21.55 4.15
N SER A 86 1.24 22.06 4.39
CA SER A 86 1.56 22.93 5.53
C SER A 86 0.76 24.25 5.57
N GLN A 87 0.10 24.62 4.47
CA GLN A 87 -0.77 25.80 4.39
C GLN A 87 -2.27 25.45 4.46
N ASP A 88 -2.62 24.16 4.40
CA ASP A 88 -3.98 23.69 4.25
C ASP A 88 -4.55 23.08 5.54
N THR A 89 -5.85 22.77 5.48
CA THR A 89 -6.54 21.99 6.51
C THR A 89 -6.77 20.58 6.00
N VAL A 90 -6.24 19.59 6.70
CA VAL A 90 -6.44 18.17 6.44
C VAL A 90 -7.59 17.65 7.29
N LEU A 91 -8.52 16.94 6.66
CA LEU A 91 -9.66 16.29 7.28
C LEU A 91 -9.56 14.77 7.09
N PRO A 92 -10.29 13.96 7.89
CA PRO A 92 -10.58 12.60 7.51
C PRO A 92 -11.25 12.55 6.13
N GLY A 93 -11.06 11.44 5.40
CA GLY A 93 -11.79 11.21 4.16
C GLY A 93 -13.30 11.33 4.40
N LEU A 94 -13.98 12.10 3.54
CA LEU A 94 -15.43 12.27 3.64
C LEU A 94 -16.12 10.95 3.27
N ILE A 95 -17.20 10.64 4.01
CA ILE A 95 -18.02 9.46 3.78
C ILE A 95 -19.40 9.94 3.35
N ASP A 96 -19.86 9.47 2.19
CA ASP A 96 -21.24 9.64 1.75
C ASP A 96 -22.04 8.40 2.16
N ALA A 97 -23.05 8.60 3.01
CA ALA A 97 -23.89 7.51 3.53
C ALA A 97 -25.10 7.21 2.63
N HIS A 98 -25.42 8.08 1.67
CA HIS A 98 -26.59 7.91 0.81
C HIS A 98 -26.32 8.48 -0.56
N THR A 99 -25.89 7.60 -1.47
CA THR A 99 -25.74 7.91 -2.88
C THR A 99 -26.46 6.90 -3.74
N HIS A 100 -26.85 7.33 -4.93
CA HIS A 100 -27.42 6.48 -5.95
C HIS A 100 -26.59 6.66 -7.21
N VAL A 101 -25.68 5.72 -7.46
CA VAL A 101 -24.70 5.86 -8.55
C VAL A 101 -25.34 5.70 -9.94
N PHE A 102 -26.51 5.04 -10.05
CA PHE A 102 -27.13 4.68 -11.34
C PHE A 102 -28.68 4.68 -11.37
N GLY A 103 -29.38 5.37 -10.46
CA GLY A 103 -30.85 5.47 -10.52
C GLY A 103 -31.55 5.85 -9.22
N ASN A 104 -32.57 6.71 -9.35
CA ASN A 104 -33.30 7.35 -8.25
C ASN A 104 -34.82 7.38 -8.52
N GLY A 105 -35.62 7.15 -7.48
CA GLY A 105 -37.05 7.51 -7.48
C GLY A 105 -38.03 6.42 -7.98
N PRO A 106 -39.33 6.77 -8.10
CA PRO A 106 -40.43 5.81 -8.26
C PRO A 106 -40.48 5.10 -9.62
N ASP A 107 -39.70 5.56 -10.61
CA ASP A 107 -39.64 4.98 -11.96
C ASP A 107 -38.33 4.21 -12.21
N LEU A 108 -37.71 3.74 -11.13
CA LEU A 108 -36.52 2.90 -11.14
C LEU A 108 -36.72 1.64 -12.01
N GLU A 109 -37.95 1.15 -12.09
CA GLU A 109 -38.30 -0.02 -12.90
C GLU A 109 -38.17 0.24 -14.40
N ALA A 110 -38.58 1.43 -14.88
CA ALA A 110 -38.36 1.83 -16.27
C ALA A 110 -36.85 2.02 -16.55
N GLN A 111 -36.13 2.67 -15.64
CA GLN A 111 -34.69 2.93 -15.75
C GLN A 111 -33.86 1.63 -15.71
N ILE A 112 -34.27 0.59 -14.97
CA ILE A 112 -33.51 -0.66 -14.93
C ILE A 112 -33.84 -1.58 -16.10
N LEU A 113 -35.11 -1.59 -16.55
CA LEU A 113 -35.58 -2.56 -17.54
C LEU A 113 -35.47 -2.09 -18.99
N ARG A 114 -35.47 -0.78 -19.23
CA ARG A 114 -35.44 -0.22 -20.59
C ARG A 114 -34.11 0.43 -20.95
N ASP A 115 -33.41 0.96 -19.96
CA ASP A 115 -32.20 1.74 -20.18
C ASP A 115 -30.96 0.85 -20.01
N SER A 116 -30.06 0.89 -20.99
CA SER A 116 -28.78 0.18 -20.86
C SER A 116 -27.93 0.82 -19.75
N TYR A 117 -26.92 0.10 -19.24
CA TYR A 117 -25.98 0.65 -18.27
C TYR A 117 -25.40 2.01 -18.71
N GLN A 118 -25.17 2.19 -20.03
CA GLN A 118 -24.68 3.45 -20.58
C GLN A 118 -25.73 4.58 -20.54
N TYR A 119 -27.02 4.25 -20.56
CA TYR A 119 -28.11 5.24 -20.54
C TYR A 119 -28.49 5.63 -19.10
N ARG A 120 -28.23 4.78 -18.10
CA ARG A 120 -28.44 5.08 -16.67
C ARG A 120 -27.29 5.88 -16.02
N THR A 121 -26.22 6.09 -16.77
CA THR A 121 -25.08 6.94 -16.39
C THR A 121 -25.18 8.37 -16.94
N LEU A 122 -26.15 8.64 -17.83
CA LEU A 122 -26.55 9.99 -18.24
C LEU A 122 -27.63 10.52 -17.28
#